data_AF-A0A645FTA6-F1
#
_entry.id   AF-A0A645FTA6-F1
#
_cell.length_a   1.000
_cell.length_b   1.000
_cell.length_c   1.000
_cell.angle_alpha   90.00
_cell.angle_beta   90.00
_cell.angle_gamma   90.00
#
_symmetry.space_group_name_H-M   'P 1'
#
loop_
_entity.id
_entity.type
_entity.pdbx_description
1 polymer ?
#
loop_
_entity_poly.entity_id
_entity_poly.type
_entity_poly.pdbx_seq_one_letter_code
_entity_poly.pdbx_strand_id
1 'polypeptide(L)'
;MALGDIRDAGDLDRLQSAGKGFTYRAWPAGGYTDLVQYLAIARDTEERKLPYIKAYFELILRADHQAGLIDTGLLPSTTLKEEKMGDIAIVAALQGALEEPLVPNAFLYQRYRDELASLAQRTLSGDRAAKKDLEGRVKELVVTFQIQ
;
A
#
# COMPACT_ATOMS: atom_id res chain seq x y z
N MET A 1 -9.92 19.65 -3.29
CA MET A 1 -8.70 18.85 -3.03
C MET A 1 -9.12 17.69 -2.17
N ALA A 2 -8.98 16.46 -2.67
CA ALA A 2 -9.31 15.25 -1.93
C ALA A 2 -8.05 14.38 -1.88
N LEU A 3 -7.79 13.78 -0.72
CA LEU A 3 -6.82 12.70 -0.56
C LEU A 3 -7.61 11.40 -0.69
N GLY A 4 -7.18 10.53 -1.60
CA GLY A 4 -7.77 9.22 -1.85
C GLY A 4 -6.68 8.23 -2.20
N ASP A 5 -7.01 6.94 -2.22
CA ASP A 5 -6.06 5.88 -2.52
C ASP A 5 -6.04 5.50 -4.01
N ILE A 6 -5.22 4.51 -4.38
CA ILE A 6 -5.12 4.03 -5.77
C ILE A 6 -6.44 3.43 -6.29
N ARG A 7 -7.28 2.88 -5.40
CA ARG A 7 -8.58 2.31 -5.78
C ARG A 7 -9.56 3.42 -6.08
N ASP A 8 -9.60 4.47 -5.26
CA ASP A 8 -10.40 5.68 -5.54
C ASP A 8 -10.04 6.26 -6.90
N ALA A 9 -8.72 6.34 -7.17
CA ALA A 9 -8.17 6.77 -8.45
C ALA A 9 -8.63 5.90 -9.64
N GLY A 10 -8.62 4.57 -9.49
CA GLY A 10 -9.09 3.63 -10.51
C GLY A 10 -10.61 3.64 -10.70
N ASP A 11 -11.37 3.81 -9.62
CA ASP A 11 -12.83 3.96 -9.65
C ASP A 11 -13.23 5.21 -10.42
N LEU A 12 -12.56 6.34 -10.17
CA LEU A 12 -12.80 7.59 -10.88
C LEU A 12 -12.49 7.49 -12.38
N ASP A 13 -11.40 6.79 -12.74
CA ASP A 13 -11.03 6.60 -14.14
C ASP A 13 -12.05 5.73 -14.89
N ARG A 14 -12.54 4.67 -14.23
CA ARG A 14 -13.65 3.85 -14.75
C ARG A 14 -14.95 4.64 -14.91
N LEU A 15 -15.29 5.50 -13.95
CA LEU A 15 -16.47 6.36 -14.04
C LEU A 15 -16.35 7.35 -15.19
N GLN A 16 -15.16 7.95 -15.39
CA GLN A 16 -14.89 8.85 -16.51
C GLN A 16 -15.00 8.12 -17.85
N SER A 17 -14.39 6.93 -17.97
CA SER A 17 -14.47 6.09 -19.18
C SER A 17 -15.90 5.64 -19.50
N ALA A 18 -16.75 5.48 -18.48
CA ALA A 18 -18.18 5.17 -18.64
C ALA A 18 -19.07 6.41 -18.89
N GLY A 19 -18.50 7.61 -19.02
CA GLY A 19 -19.23 8.87 -19.23
C GLY A 19 -20.04 9.36 -18.01
N LYS A 20 -19.74 8.83 -16.81
CA LYS A 20 -20.42 9.16 -15.55
C LYS A 20 -19.53 9.94 -14.57
N GLY A 21 -18.27 10.20 -14.95
CA GLY A 21 -17.29 10.91 -14.12
C GLY A 21 -17.19 12.40 -14.42
N PHE A 22 -16.30 13.07 -13.69
CA PHE A 22 -15.86 14.45 -13.94
C PHE A 22 -14.37 14.45 -14.32
N THR A 23 -13.91 15.50 -15.00
CA THR A 23 -12.49 15.63 -15.34
C THR A 23 -11.65 15.94 -14.11
N TYR A 24 -10.61 15.15 -13.85
CA TYR A 24 -9.68 15.37 -12.75
C TYR A 24 -8.22 15.21 -13.19
N ARG A 25 -7.31 15.67 -12.35
CA ARG A 25 -5.89 15.33 -12.40
C ARG A 25 -5.49 14.82 -11.02
N ALA A 26 -4.76 13.72 -11.00
CA ALA A 26 -4.16 13.20 -9.79
C ALA A 26 -2.65 13.41 -9.82
N TRP A 27 -2.10 13.75 -8.66
CA TRP A 27 -0.67 13.74 -8.41
C TRP A 27 -0.40 12.70 -7.34
N PRO A 28 0.48 11.72 -7.59
CA PRO A 28 0.80 10.73 -6.58
C PRO A 28 1.60 11.40 -5.46
N ALA A 29 1.22 11.13 -4.21
CA ALA A 29 2.06 11.41 -3.05
C ALA A 29 2.99 10.19 -2.86
N GLY A 30 4.26 10.33 -3.25
CA GLY A 30 5.24 9.25 -3.18
C GLY A 30 5.97 9.14 -1.85
N GLY A 31 6.86 8.14 -1.75
CA GLY A 31 7.78 7.95 -0.62
C GLY A 31 7.22 7.20 0.58
N TYR A 32 5.91 6.99 0.67
CA TYR A 32 5.26 6.19 1.71
C TYR A 32 4.02 5.49 1.16
N THR A 33 3.77 4.25 1.60
CA THR A 33 2.48 3.57 1.39
C THR A 33 2.18 2.60 2.52
N ASP A 34 0.96 2.68 3.07
CA ASP A 34 0.36 1.67 3.95
C ASP A 34 -0.62 0.74 3.23
N LEU A 35 -0.76 0.89 1.91
CA LEU A 35 -1.69 0.14 1.08
C LEU A 35 -1.13 -1.21 0.62
N VAL A 36 -0.14 -1.75 1.34
CA VAL A 36 0.45 -3.06 1.06
C VAL A 36 -0.38 -4.15 1.73
N GLN A 37 -0.78 -5.15 0.95
CA GLN A 37 -1.46 -6.33 1.48
C GLN A 37 -0.44 -7.41 1.84
N TYR A 38 -0.62 -7.99 3.03
CA TYR A 38 0.25 -9.05 3.52
C TYR A 38 -0.48 -10.39 3.48
N LEU A 39 0.24 -11.43 3.05
CA LEU A 39 -0.18 -12.83 3.21
C LEU A 39 0.50 -13.38 4.46
N ALA A 40 -0.29 -13.86 5.42
CA ALA A 40 0.21 -14.39 6.68
C ALA A 40 -0.43 -15.74 7.01
N ILE A 41 0.32 -16.57 7.74
CA ILE A 41 -0.15 -17.86 8.26
C ILE A 41 -0.35 -17.69 9.76
N ALA A 42 -1.51 -18.11 10.29
CA ALA A 42 -1.77 -18.06 11.73
C ALA A 42 -0.78 -18.94 12.49
N ARG A 43 -0.31 -18.48 13.65
CA ARG A 43 0.74 -19.15 14.45
C ARG A 43 0.40 -20.59 14.83
N ASP A 44 -0.88 -20.86 15.05
CA ASP A 44 -1.45 -22.14 15.47
C ASP A 44 -1.94 -23.01 14.29
N THR A 45 -1.57 -22.65 13.06
CA THR A 45 -1.90 -23.45 11.88
C THR A 45 -1.29 -24.85 11.99
N GLU A 46 -2.12 -25.88 11.84
CA GLU A 46 -1.68 -27.28 11.85
C GLU A 46 -0.58 -27.53 10.81
N GLU A 47 0.50 -28.19 11.21
CA GLU A 47 1.69 -28.41 10.37
C GLU A 47 1.37 -29.09 9.04
N ARG A 48 0.43 -30.04 9.05
CA ARG A 48 -0.05 -30.73 7.84
C ARG A 48 -0.70 -29.79 6.80
N LYS A 49 -1.18 -28.61 7.21
CA LYS A 49 -1.81 -27.62 6.32
C LYS A 49 -0.79 -26.71 5.64
N LEU A 50 0.41 -26.56 6.23
CA LEU A 50 1.43 -25.64 5.75
C LEU A 50 1.85 -25.88 4.29
N PRO A 51 2.03 -27.12 3.79
CA PRO A 51 2.38 -27.34 2.39
C PRO A 51 1.32 -26.81 1.41
N TYR A 52 0.03 -26.99 1.74
CA TYR A 52 -1.06 -26.51 0.89
C TYR A 52 -1.15 -24.98 0.89
N ILE A 53 -0.93 -24.34 2.03
CA ILE A 53 -0.92 -22.87 2.14
C ILE A 53 0.26 -22.29 1.36
N LYS A 54 1.44 -22.90 1.45
CA LYS A 54 2.61 -22.49 0.66
C LYS A 54 2.34 -22.60 -0.84
N ALA A 55 1.80 -23.74 -1.29
CA ALA A 55 1.45 -23.92 -2.70
C ALA A 55 0.41 -22.90 -3.18
N TYR A 56 -0.55 -22.53 -2.31
CA TYR A 56 -1.51 -21.48 -2.61
C TYR A 56 -0.86 -20.11 -2.71
N PHE A 57 0.02 -19.74 -1.78
CA PHE A 57 0.78 -18.48 -1.84
C PHE A 57 1.63 -18.40 -3.11
N GLU A 58 2.35 -19.47 -3.44
CA GLU A 58 3.10 -19.57 -4.70
C GLU A 58 2.20 -19.34 -5.90
N LEU A 59 1.02 -19.99 -5.96
CA LEU A 59 0.07 -19.84 -7.05
C LEU A 59 -0.39 -18.39 -7.23
N ILE A 60 -0.86 -17.73 -6.16
CA ILE A 60 -1.42 -16.38 -6.26
C ILE A 60 -0.35 -15.31 -6.50
N LEU A 61 0.91 -15.57 -6.12
CA LEU A 61 2.04 -14.68 -6.35
C LEU A 61 2.68 -14.84 -7.73
N ARG A 62 2.25 -15.82 -8.54
CA ARG A 62 2.73 -15.94 -9.92
C ARG A 62 2.29 -14.74 -10.76
N ALA A 63 3.16 -14.34 -11.69
CA ALA A 63 2.98 -13.16 -12.53
C ALA A 63 1.67 -13.19 -13.36
N ASP A 64 1.25 -14.36 -13.85
CA ASP A 64 0.00 -14.53 -14.61
C ASP A 64 -1.25 -14.26 -13.75
N HIS A 65 -1.22 -14.66 -12.48
CA HIS A 65 -2.30 -14.36 -11.53
C HIS A 65 -2.29 -12.90 -11.06
N GLN A 66 -1.10 -12.32 -10.89
CA GLN A 66 -0.93 -10.93 -10.46
C GLN A 66 -1.27 -9.93 -11.57
N ALA A 67 -1.14 -10.31 -12.85
CA ALA A 67 -1.40 -9.42 -13.98
C ALA A 67 -2.83 -8.82 -14.00
N GLY A 68 -3.83 -9.56 -13.51
CA GLY A 68 -5.22 -9.09 -13.43
C GLY A 68 -5.47 -8.02 -12.35
N LEU A 69 -4.52 -7.76 -11.45
CA LEU A 69 -4.66 -6.75 -10.41
C LEU A 69 -4.69 -5.33 -10.98
N ILE A 70 -3.96 -5.09 -12.07
CA ILE A 70 -3.87 -3.77 -12.73
C ILE A 70 -5.25 -3.30 -13.18
N ASP A 71 -6.05 -4.19 -13.76
CA ASP A 71 -7.42 -3.89 -14.23
C ASP A 71 -8.36 -3.48 -13.09
N THR A 72 -8.02 -3.82 -11.85
CA THR A 72 -8.77 -3.45 -10.64
C THR A 72 -8.19 -2.22 -9.92
N GLY A 73 -7.17 -1.58 -10.47
CA GLY A 73 -6.46 -0.48 -9.82
C GLY A 73 -5.56 -0.93 -8.67
N LEU A 74 -5.06 -2.17 -8.71
CA LEU A 74 -4.10 -2.70 -7.75
C LEU A 74 -2.74 -2.93 -8.44
N LEU A 75 -1.66 -2.67 -7.71
CA LEU A 75 -0.31 -2.95 -8.20
C LEU A 75 0.11 -4.39 -7.87
N PRO A 76 0.64 -5.14 -8.84
CA PRO A 76 1.26 -6.45 -8.61
C PRO A 76 2.38 -6.37 -7.58
N SER A 77 2.51 -7.41 -6.74
CA SER A 77 3.67 -7.56 -5.86
C SER A 77 4.90 -8.17 -6.55
N THR A 78 4.80 -8.48 -7.84
CA THR A 78 5.86 -9.07 -8.66
C THR A 78 6.06 -8.28 -9.94
N THR A 79 7.30 -8.27 -10.44
CA THR A 79 7.61 -7.64 -11.73
C THR A 79 6.97 -8.44 -12.85
N LEU A 80 6.07 -7.81 -13.61
CA LEU A 80 5.49 -8.40 -14.81
C LEU A 80 6.44 -8.24 -16.00
N LYS A 81 6.55 -9.27 -16.84
CA LYS A 81 7.47 -9.29 -18.00
C LYS A 81 7.00 -8.45 -19.19
N GLU A 82 5.69 -8.28 -19.30
CA GLU A 82 5.08 -7.41 -20.31
C GLU A 82 4.68 -6.12 -19.61
N GLU A 83 5.03 -4.98 -20.21
CA GLU A 83 4.42 -3.69 -19.92
C GLU A 83 2.93 -3.77 -20.28
N LYS A 84 2.13 -4.50 -19.51
CA LYS A 84 0.75 -4.09 -19.26
C LYS A 84 0.79 -2.87 -18.34
N MET A 85 1.60 -1.87 -18.70
CA MET A 85 1.51 -0.56 -18.09
C MET A 85 0.18 -0.01 -18.57
N GLY A 86 -0.75 0.08 -17.63
CA GLY A 86 -2.13 0.36 -17.93
C GLY A 86 -2.27 1.60 -18.79
N ASP A 87 -3.20 1.55 -19.74
CA ASP A 87 -3.74 2.73 -20.42
C ASP A 87 -4.28 3.80 -19.43
N ILE A 88 -4.36 3.43 -18.14
CA ILE A 88 -4.76 4.26 -17.01
C ILE A 88 -3.58 5.10 -16.52
N ALA A 89 -3.56 6.38 -16.89
CA ALA A 89 -2.51 7.35 -16.56
C ALA A 89 -2.16 7.42 -15.05
N ILE A 90 -3.12 7.13 -14.17
CA ILE A 90 -2.93 7.18 -12.71
C ILE A 90 -2.09 6.02 -12.17
N VAL A 91 -2.21 4.83 -12.79
CA VAL A 91 -1.46 3.63 -12.39
C VAL A 91 0.02 3.82 -12.74
N ALA A 92 0.31 4.34 -13.93
CA ALA A 92 1.66 4.66 -14.37
C ALA A 92 2.32 5.72 -13.46
N ALA A 93 1.58 6.77 -13.07
CA ALA A 93 2.07 7.80 -12.16
C ALA A 93 2.38 7.24 -10.76
N LEU A 94 1.53 6.34 -10.25
CA LEU A 94 1.73 5.71 -8.93
C LEU A 94 2.88 4.73 -8.92
N GLN A 95 3.11 3.97 -10.00
CA GLN A 95 4.25 3.07 -10.09
C GLN A 95 5.58 3.82 -9.88
N GLY A 96 5.78 4.96 -10.55
CA GLY A 96 6.97 5.78 -10.34
C GLY A 96 7.07 6.36 -8.92
N ALA A 97 5.94 6.70 -8.30
CA ALA A 97 5.92 7.20 -6.93
C ALA A 97 6.16 6.12 -5.85
N LEU A 98 6.01 4.84 -6.24
CA LEU A 98 6.12 3.65 -5.39
C LEU A 98 7.25 2.72 -5.84
N GLU A 99 8.28 3.24 -6.51
CA GLU A 99 9.45 2.46 -6.91
C GLU A 99 10.27 2.03 -5.67
N GLU A 100 10.46 2.93 -4.71
CA GLU A 100 11.12 2.68 -3.43
C GLU A 100 10.33 3.28 -2.25
N PRO A 101 9.11 2.78 -1.97
CA PRO A 101 8.28 3.38 -0.95
C PRO A 101 8.72 2.92 0.44
N LEU A 102 8.59 3.80 1.43
CA LEU A 102 8.64 3.38 2.82
C LEU A 102 7.33 2.66 3.17
N VAL A 103 7.43 1.38 3.50
CA VAL A 103 6.29 0.56 3.92
C VAL A 103 6.34 0.40 5.44
N PRO A 104 5.34 0.89 6.19
CA PRO A 104 5.32 0.75 7.64
C PRO A 104 5.12 -0.72 8.03
N ASN A 105 5.79 -1.15 9.09
CA ASN A 105 5.52 -2.42 9.74
C ASN A 105 4.08 -2.43 10.26
N ALA A 106 3.23 -3.26 9.67
CA ALA A 106 1.79 -3.31 9.98
C ALA A 106 1.50 -3.59 11.46
N PHE A 107 2.33 -4.40 12.14
CA PHE A 107 2.15 -4.74 13.55
C PHE A 107 2.52 -3.57 14.48
N LEU A 108 3.63 -2.89 14.20
CA LEU A 108 4.01 -1.69 14.94
C LEU A 108 3.01 -0.56 14.69
N TYR A 109 2.55 -0.41 13.45
CA TYR A 109 1.51 0.56 13.11
C TYR A 109 0.25 0.33 13.93
N GLN A 110 -0.24 -0.92 13.96
CA GLN A 110 -1.44 -1.26 14.73
C GLN A 110 -1.24 -1.00 16.23
N ARG A 111 -0.04 -1.26 16.76
CA ARG A 111 0.30 -1.00 18.16
C ARG A 111 0.36 0.50 18.49
N TYR A 112 0.90 1.30 17.57
CA TYR A 112 1.10 2.74 17.77
C TYR A 112 -0.07 3.60 17.27
N ARG A 113 -1.11 3.01 16.69
CA ARG A 113 -2.20 3.74 16.02
C ARG A 113 -2.75 4.92 16.83
N ASP A 114 -3.11 4.67 18.08
CA ASP A 114 -3.71 5.70 18.95
C ASP A 114 -2.68 6.77 19.36
N GLU A 115 -1.44 6.35 19.62
CA GLU A 115 -0.32 7.25 19.94
C GLU A 115 0.02 8.15 18.75
N LEU A 116 0.11 7.59 17.54
CA LEU A 116 0.37 8.31 16.30
C LEU A 116 -0.71 9.35 16.02
N ALA A 117 -1.99 8.99 16.19
CA ALA A 117 -3.11 9.91 16.01
C ALA A 117 -3.03 11.09 17.00
N SER A 118 -2.77 10.80 18.28
CA SER A 118 -2.60 11.80 19.33
C SER A 118 -1.40 12.72 19.06
N LEU A 119 -0.26 12.15 18.70
CA LEU A 119 0.96 12.90 18.36
C LEU A 119 0.76 13.77 17.11
N ALA A 120 0.07 13.27 16.09
CA ALA A 120 -0.26 14.04 14.89
C ALA A 120 -1.14 15.25 15.24
N GLN A 121 -2.19 15.07 16.05
CA GLN A 121 -3.08 16.15 16.47
C GLN A 121 -2.33 17.23 17.26
N ARG A 122 -1.47 16.82 18.21
CA ARG A 122 -0.62 17.75 18.99
C ARG A 122 0.39 18.47 18.10
N THR A 123 1.00 17.77 17.14
CA THR A 123 1.92 18.37 16.16
C THR A 123 1.24 19.44 15.31
N LEU A 124 0.03 19.16 14.83
CA LEU A 124 -0.79 20.12 14.08
C LEU A 124 -1.17 21.35 14.92
N SER A 125 -1.21 21.18 16.24
CA SER A 125 -1.46 22.27 17.21
C SER A 125 -0.18 23.05 17.58
N GLY A 126 0.96 22.73 16.98
CA GLY A 126 2.24 23.44 17.17
C GLY A 126 3.15 22.88 18.28
N ASP A 127 2.82 21.73 18.87
CA ASP A 127 3.65 21.08 19.89
C ASP A 127 4.94 20.51 19.26
N ARG A 128 6.07 21.15 19.54
CA ARG A 128 7.39 20.76 19.02
C ARG A 128 7.91 19.45 19.62
N ALA A 129 7.53 19.12 20.85
CA ALA A 129 7.90 17.85 21.47
C ALA A 129 7.14 16.71 20.79
N ALA A 130 5.82 16.88 20.60
CA ALA A 130 5.00 15.92 19.87
C ALA A 130 5.51 15.69 18.44
N LYS A 131 5.98 16.75 17.76
CA LYS A 131 6.60 16.62 16.44
C LYS A 131 7.82 15.70 16.46
N LYS A 132 8.73 15.89 17.41
CA LYS A 132 9.94 15.09 17.55
C LYS A 132 9.61 13.62 17.85
N ASP A 133 8.63 13.39 18.73
CA ASP A 133 8.18 12.05 19.09
C ASP A 133 7.50 11.35 17.90
N LEU A 134 6.66 12.09 17.16
CA LEU A 134 6.02 11.60 15.93
C LEU A 134 7.07 11.19 14.88
N GLU A 135 8.08 12.02 14.64
CA GLU A 135 9.18 11.70 13.72
C GLU A 135 9.96 10.45 14.16
N GLY A 136 10.16 10.28 15.48
CA GLY A 136 10.79 9.08 16.05
C GLY A 136 9.96 7.82 15.77
N ARG A 137 8.65 7.87 16.07
CA ARG A 137 7.73 6.74 15.83
C ARG A 137 7.61 6.38 14.36
N VAL A 138 7.49 7.38 13.47
CA VAL A 138 7.42 7.13 12.03
C VAL A 138 8.69 6.44 11.52
N LYS A 139 9.86 6.81 12.03
CA LYS A 139 11.11 6.10 11.72
C LYS A 139 11.07 4.64 12.18
N GLU A 140 10.62 4.38 13.41
CA GLU A 140 10.49 3.00 13.92
C GLU A 140 9.54 2.14 13.06
N LEU A 141 8.51 2.73 12.46
CA LEU A 141 7.58 2.01 11.59
C LEU A 141 8.25 1.51 10.30
N VAL A 142 9.14 2.31 9.71
CA VAL A 142 9.67 2.05 8.34
C VAL A 142 11.06 1.45 8.35
N VAL A 143 11.73 1.39 9.51
CA VAL A 143 13.01 0.70 9.68
C VAL A 143 12.79 -0.81 9.55
N THR A 144 13.44 -1.40 8.57
CA THR A 144 13.33 -2.82 8.23
C THR A 144 13.95 -3.66 9.34
N PHE A 145 13.12 -4.30 10.16
CA PHE A 145 13.56 -5.46 10.93
C PHE A 145 13.67 -6.63 9.95
N GLN A 146 14.84 -7.27 9.88
CA GLN A 146 14.94 -8.59 9.27
C GLN A 146 14.02 -9.52 10.06
N ILE A 147 12.95 -10.00 9.43
CA ILE A 147 12.14 -11.09 9.96
C ILE A 147 13.09 -12.30 9.95
N GLN A 148 13.51 -12.75 11.14
CA GLN A 148 14.28 -13.98 11.32
C GLN A 148 13.43 -15.21 11.02
#